data_AF-A0A1V8U196-F1
#
_entry.id   AF-A0A1V8U196-F1
#
_cell.length_a   1.000
_cell.length_b   1.000
_cell.length_c   1.000
_cell.angle_alpha   90.00
_cell.angle_beta   90.00
_cell.angle_gamma   90.00
#
_symmetry.space_group_name_H-M   'P 1'
#
loop_
_entity.id
_entity.type
_entity.pdbx_description
1 polymer ?
#
loop_
_entity_poly.entity_id
_entity_poly.type
_entity_poly.pdbx_seq_one_letter_code
_entity_poly.pdbx_strand_id
1 'polypeptide(L)'
;MATWLRTGMVEDKNESFFVEESKAPCEPAEIWHSKYRLRHDEHGQLVAPKFLHNKLAEIFAMGKATMFLKQLSNDDLIQNSTTRDDAEDCDVMLMSSCMRNSSFTPYSHFFDEELAAWISNIGEDCAPRLKLALLHDHGVLGTLTTLSHIYSSADALHTGSFAEALFERLERRPGTWRDTFLITELARDTIGNSSRVIHKESLTAVFDGAPNGSASIVTALESLSLQYYFTWPVQNVTRERTSVIHAQAFTLLLQTLYAQRCLRKPFMILRPLSSQAQGPASSSALKLRQALMAFCDVLHTSITTTGNVLTAEAHAQMLQAAGVDDMVAVYATYRARVERALLLGANVKPIRDALVSILTLCVDTATLSDGAVDVKHRSEDSGGKTGLQKIADMESEYKASLSFATAGVRSLSRVGGEAMLEMLADRLDWLAG
;
A
#
# COMPACT_ATOMS: atom_id res chain seq x y z
N MET A 1 -36.11 7.58 14.47
CA MET A 1 -34.80 8.06 15.01
C MET A 1 -34.27 7.12 16.09
N ALA A 2 -35.05 6.78 17.13
CA ALA A 2 -34.62 5.84 18.16
C ALA A 2 -34.22 4.46 17.61
N THR A 3 -35.01 3.89 16.68
CA THR A 3 -34.68 2.63 15.99
C THR A 3 -33.32 2.72 15.27
N TRP A 4 -33.06 3.80 14.54
CA TRP A 4 -31.79 4.04 13.83
C TRP A 4 -30.59 4.10 14.78
N LEU A 5 -30.70 4.82 15.90
CA LEU A 5 -29.61 4.97 16.87
C LEU A 5 -29.26 3.64 17.56
N ARG A 6 -30.26 2.81 17.90
CA ARG A 6 -30.06 1.53 18.60
C ARG A 6 -29.73 0.37 17.68
N THR A 7 -30.34 0.34 16.51
CA THR A 7 -30.25 -0.82 15.61
C THR A 7 -29.36 -0.59 14.42
N GLY A 8 -29.14 0.66 14.02
CA GLY A 8 -28.48 0.99 12.75
C GLY A 8 -29.29 0.57 11.52
N MET A 9 -30.59 0.28 11.70
CA MET A 9 -31.51 -0.10 10.62
C MET A 9 -32.54 1.01 10.41
N VAL A 10 -32.92 1.20 9.15
CA VAL A 10 -34.01 2.10 8.76
C VAL A 10 -35.26 1.24 8.54
N GLU A 11 -36.40 1.68 9.07
CA GLU A 11 -37.67 1.01 8.78
C GLU A 11 -38.10 1.32 7.34
N ASP A 12 -38.20 0.27 6.53
CA ASP A 12 -38.37 0.26 5.06
C ASP A 12 -39.59 1.02 4.50
N LYS A 13 -40.42 1.63 5.35
CA LYS A 13 -41.72 2.23 4.99
C LYS A 13 -41.83 3.74 5.21
N ASN A 14 -40.82 4.40 5.77
CA ASN A 14 -40.89 5.84 6.07
C ASN A 14 -40.15 6.70 5.02
N GLU A 15 -40.87 7.12 3.98
CA GLU A 15 -40.42 8.11 2.99
C GLU A 15 -40.16 9.52 3.58
N SER A 16 -40.48 9.73 4.86
CA SER A 16 -40.23 10.97 5.59
C SER A 16 -38.90 10.99 6.37
N PHE A 17 -38.19 9.86 6.49
CA PHE A 17 -36.95 9.79 7.27
C PHE A 17 -35.74 10.31 6.49
N PHE A 18 -34.84 11.03 7.18
CA PHE A 18 -33.70 11.71 6.55
C PHE A 18 -32.54 10.79 6.12
N VAL A 19 -32.57 9.51 6.52
CA VAL A 19 -31.63 8.49 6.07
C VAL A 19 -32.30 7.60 5.03
N GLU A 20 -31.64 7.41 3.91
CA GLU A 20 -32.06 6.51 2.84
C GLU A 20 -31.12 5.31 2.77
N GLU A 21 -31.70 4.11 2.72
CA GLU A 21 -30.99 2.87 2.42
C GLU A 21 -30.92 2.68 0.90
N SER A 22 -29.72 2.41 0.39
CA SER A 22 -29.52 2.13 -1.03
C SER A 22 -30.20 0.82 -1.40
N LYS A 23 -31.07 0.86 -2.42
CA LYS A 23 -31.77 -0.32 -2.96
C LYS A 23 -30.88 -1.26 -3.77
N ALA A 24 -29.64 -0.84 -4.08
CA ALA A 24 -28.70 -1.66 -4.83
C ALA A 24 -28.03 -2.72 -3.92
N PRO A 25 -27.76 -3.94 -4.42
CA PRO A 25 -27.00 -4.93 -3.65
C PRO A 25 -25.62 -4.35 -3.31
N CYS A 26 -25.37 -4.15 -2.01
CA CYS A 26 -24.12 -3.62 -1.51
C CYS A 26 -23.16 -4.76 -1.19
N GLU A 27 -21.97 -4.76 -1.78
CA GLU A 27 -20.92 -5.69 -1.37
C GLU A 27 -20.43 -5.35 0.05
N PRO A 28 -19.99 -6.35 0.84
CA PRO A 28 -19.46 -6.14 2.18
C PRO A 28 -18.35 -5.08 2.27
N ALA A 29 -17.53 -4.98 1.23
CA ALA A 29 -16.39 -4.07 1.13
C ALA A 29 -16.78 -2.59 1.02
N GLU A 30 -18.03 -2.28 0.66
CA GLU A 30 -18.50 -0.91 0.44
C GLU A 30 -19.61 -0.49 1.42
N ILE A 31 -19.99 -1.37 2.36
CA ILE A 31 -21.11 -1.16 3.30
C ILE A 31 -21.03 0.19 4.00
N TRP A 32 -19.85 0.64 4.42
CA TRP A 32 -19.68 1.91 5.12
C TRP A 32 -20.06 3.13 4.25
N HIS A 33 -19.85 3.03 2.93
CA HIS A 33 -19.92 4.16 2.00
C HIS A 33 -21.20 4.17 1.16
N SER A 34 -21.72 3.01 0.78
CA SER A 34 -22.80 2.90 -0.20
C SER A 34 -24.14 2.46 0.39
N LYS A 35 -24.16 1.85 1.60
CA LYS A 35 -25.40 1.34 2.19
C LYS A 35 -26.38 2.44 2.61
N TYR A 36 -25.91 3.46 3.32
CA TYR A 36 -26.78 4.55 3.79
C TYR A 36 -26.27 5.91 3.32
N ARG A 37 -27.22 6.78 2.94
CA ARG A 37 -26.95 8.16 2.58
C ARG A 37 -27.99 9.08 3.19
N LEU A 38 -27.63 10.36 3.33
CA LEU A 38 -28.57 11.39 3.72
C LEU A 38 -29.46 11.74 2.53
N ARG A 39 -30.77 11.80 2.75
CA ARG A 39 -31.76 12.14 1.73
C ARG A 39 -31.71 13.64 1.44
N HIS A 40 -31.64 13.96 0.15
CA HIS A 40 -31.71 15.33 -0.34
C HIS A 40 -32.94 15.46 -1.26
N ASP A 41 -33.63 16.59 -1.16
CA ASP A 41 -34.77 16.95 -2.01
C ASP A 41 -34.30 17.28 -3.45
N GLU A 42 -35.23 17.47 -4.39
CA GLU A 42 -34.96 17.86 -5.78
C GLU A 42 -34.16 19.17 -5.89
N HIS A 43 -34.22 20.01 -4.85
CA HIS A 43 -33.48 21.27 -4.72
C HIS A 43 -32.13 21.13 -3.99
N GLY A 44 -31.70 19.91 -3.64
CA GLY A 44 -30.44 19.64 -2.94
C GLY A 44 -30.44 19.99 -1.44
N GLN A 45 -31.61 20.25 -0.85
CA GLN A 45 -31.74 20.48 0.60
C GLN A 45 -31.98 19.17 1.35
N LEU A 46 -31.43 19.05 2.57
CA LEU A 46 -31.63 17.87 3.42
C LEU A 46 -33.11 17.70 3.77
N VAL A 47 -33.64 16.49 3.56
CA VAL A 47 -35.01 16.13 3.94
C VAL A 47 -35.06 15.85 5.44
N ALA A 48 -34.95 16.91 6.24
CA ALA A 48 -35.01 16.84 7.69
C ALA A 48 -35.63 18.12 8.30
N PRO A 49 -36.23 18.02 9.51
CA PRO A 49 -36.63 19.21 10.24
C PRO A 49 -35.44 20.14 10.51
N LYS A 50 -35.63 21.45 10.27
CA LYS A 50 -34.56 22.47 10.37
C LYS A 50 -33.83 22.48 11.71
N PHE A 51 -34.53 22.17 12.80
CA PHE A 51 -33.94 22.12 14.14
C PHE A 51 -32.93 20.97 14.31
N LEU A 52 -33.01 19.91 13.49
CA LEU A 52 -32.10 18.78 13.54
C LEU A 52 -30.83 18.98 12.71
N HIS A 53 -30.79 19.96 11.80
CA HIS A 53 -29.68 20.11 10.86
C HIS A 53 -28.29 20.17 11.53
N ASN A 54 -28.20 20.82 12.70
CA ASN A 54 -26.94 20.93 13.45
C ASN A 54 -26.46 19.61 14.06
N LYS A 55 -27.38 18.69 14.39
CA LYS A 55 -27.09 17.39 15.02
C LYS A 55 -27.20 16.20 14.05
N LEU A 56 -27.61 16.46 12.82
CA LEU A 56 -27.94 15.41 11.85
C LEU A 56 -26.71 14.58 11.46
N ALA A 57 -25.55 15.22 11.32
CA ALA A 57 -24.29 14.54 11.03
C ALA A 57 -23.91 13.58 12.18
N GLU A 58 -24.11 14.01 13.43
CA GLU A 58 -23.82 13.23 14.64
C GLU A 58 -24.75 11.99 14.70
N ILE A 59 -26.06 12.20 14.55
CA ILE A 59 -27.07 11.13 14.56
C ILE A 59 -26.83 10.13 13.42
N PHE A 60 -26.44 10.61 12.24
CA PHE A 60 -26.11 9.77 11.11
C PHE A 60 -24.85 8.94 11.37
N ALA A 61 -23.79 9.56 11.90
CA ALA A 61 -22.54 8.87 12.25
C ALA A 61 -22.76 7.78 13.32
N MET A 62 -23.54 8.08 14.36
CA MET A 62 -23.88 7.11 15.42
C MET A 62 -24.59 5.89 14.86
N GLY A 63 -25.66 6.07 14.07
CA GLY A 63 -26.38 4.92 13.52
C GLY A 63 -25.57 4.13 12.48
N LYS A 64 -24.72 4.79 11.68
CA LYS A 64 -23.75 4.11 10.80
C LYS A 64 -22.80 3.23 11.63
N ALA A 65 -22.25 3.77 12.72
CA ALA A 65 -21.33 3.04 13.58
C ALA A 65 -21.99 1.83 14.22
N THR A 66 -23.21 1.98 14.74
CA THR A 66 -24.01 0.89 15.32
C THR A 66 -24.31 -0.20 14.29
N MET A 67 -24.68 0.17 13.07
CA MET A 67 -24.93 -0.80 12.00
C MET A 67 -23.67 -1.58 11.65
N PHE A 68 -22.55 -0.87 11.43
CA PHE A 68 -21.33 -1.51 10.99
C PHE A 68 -20.75 -2.42 12.08
N LEU A 69 -20.82 -2.01 13.34
CA LEU A 69 -20.43 -2.85 14.47
C LEU A 69 -21.24 -4.15 14.53
N LYS A 70 -22.56 -4.09 14.30
CA LYS A 70 -23.40 -5.30 14.26
C LYS A 70 -23.03 -6.24 13.12
N GLN A 71 -22.67 -5.70 11.95
CA GLN A 71 -22.20 -6.50 10.82
C GLN A 71 -20.84 -7.16 11.11
N LEU A 72 -19.97 -6.50 11.87
CA LEU A 72 -18.67 -7.06 12.28
C LEU A 72 -18.80 -8.21 13.28
N SER A 73 -19.74 -8.11 14.22
CA SER A 73 -19.95 -9.11 15.26
C SER A 73 -20.71 -10.36 14.78
N ASN A 74 -21.14 -10.41 13.50
CA ASN A 74 -21.96 -11.50 12.95
C ASN A 74 -23.17 -11.81 13.85
N ASP A 75 -23.72 -10.77 14.48
CA ASP A 75 -24.66 -10.91 15.58
C ASP A 75 -26.10 -11.03 15.07
N ASP A 76 -26.36 -12.09 14.31
CA ASP A 76 -27.72 -12.58 14.02
C ASP A 76 -28.47 -12.94 15.32
N LEU A 77 -27.78 -13.00 16.47
CA LEU A 77 -28.34 -13.28 17.78
C LEU A 77 -28.98 -12.06 18.48
N ILE A 78 -28.70 -10.82 18.05
CA ILE A 78 -29.33 -9.62 18.64
C ILE A 78 -30.71 -9.32 18.03
N GLN A 79 -31.04 -9.89 16.87
CA GLN A 79 -32.42 -9.84 16.36
C GLN A 79 -33.41 -10.51 17.33
N ASN A 80 -32.92 -11.42 18.20
CA ASN A 80 -33.75 -12.14 19.16
C ASN A 80 -33.68 -11.62 20.61
N SER A 81 -32.78 -10.68 20.94
CA SER A 81 -32.59 -10.18 22.32
C SER A 81 -33.03 -8.72 22.54
N THR A 82 -33.59 -8.06 21.52
CA THR A 82 -34.23 -6.74 21.67
C THR A 82 -35.72 -6.77 21.39
N THR A 83 -36.44 -7.78 21.93
CA THR A 83 -37.77 -7.52 22.51
C THR A 83 -37.60 -6.82 23.86
N ARG A 84 -36.86 -5.70 23.87
CA ARG A 84 -36.91 -4.77 24.98
C ARG A 84 -37.89 -3.70 24.54
N ASP A 85 -39.17 -4.08 24.62
CA ASP A 85 -40.36 -3.22 24.49
C ASP A 85 -40.35 -2.06 25.50
N ASP A 86 -39.39 -2.03 26.41
CA ASP A 86 -39.19 -0.95 27.37
C ASP A 86 -38.25 0.12 26.79
N ALA A 87 -38.77 0.93 25.88
CA ALA A 87 -38.18 2.21 25.55
C ALA A 87 -39.16 3.31 25.92
N GLU A 88 -38.83 4.06 26.97
CA GLU A 88 -39.44 5.36 27.20
C GLU A 88 -39.21 6.20 25.93
N ASP A 89 -40.30 6.47 25.20
CA ASP A 89 -40.35 7.53 24.20
C ASP A 89 -39.75 8.80 24.81
N CYS A 90 -39.25 9.72 23.98
CA CYS A 90 -38.84 11.04 24.47
C CYS A 90 -40.02 11.66 25.23
N ASP A 91 -40.00 11.57 26.57
CA ASP A 91 -41.19 11.85 27.35
C ASP A 91 -41.37 13.37 27.39
N VAL A 92 -42.21 13.84 26.47
CA VAL A 92 -42.58 15.25 26.33
C VAL A 92 -43.13 15.80 27.65
N MET A 93 -43.70 14.94 28.52
CA MET A 93 -44.16 15.33 29.85
C MET A 93 -42.99 15.64 30.81
N LEU A 94 -41.92 14.84 30.80
CA LEU A 94 -40.70 15.11 31.57
C LEU A 94 -40.04 16.42 31.13
N MET A 95 -39.86 16.64 29.81
CA MET A 95 -39.37 17.92 29.26
C MET A 95 -40.21 19.12 29.72
N SER A 96 -41.55 18.99 29.69
CA SER A 96 -42.46 20.05 30.13
C SER A 96 -42.37 20.34 31.63
N SER A 97 -42.01 19.35 32.44
CA SER A 97 -41.81 19.50 33.88
C SER A 97 -40.48 20.15 34.23
N CYS A 98 -39.40 19.82 33.51
CA CYS A 98 -38.08 20.43 33.66
C CYS A 98 -38.08 21.91 33.24
N MET A 99 -38.79 22.28 32.17
CA MET A 99 -38.96 23.69 31.78
C MET A 99 -39.65 24.55 32.84
N ARG A 100 -40.59 23.98 33.62
CA ARG A 100 -41.26 24.71 34.71
C ARG A 100 -40.30 25.04 35.86
N ASN A 101 -39.18 24.32 35.96
CA ASN A 101 -38.19 24.48 37.01
C ASN A 101 -36.96 25.31 36.57
N SER A 102 -36.74 25.50 35.26
CA SER A 102 -35.66 26.31 34.68
C SER A 102 -36.16 27.67 34.18
N SER A 103 -36.43 28.60 35.11
CA SER A 103 -37.16 29.84 34.82
C SER A 103 -36.43 30.91 33.96
N PHE A 104 -35.20 30.68 33.50
CA PHE A 104 -34.39 31.71 32.83
C PHE A 104 -33.63 31.26 31.56
N THR A 105 -33.79 30.03 31.07
CA THR A 105 -33.16 29.59 29.81
C THR A 105 -34.11 29.77 28.63
N PRO A 106 -33.65 30.30 27.47
CA PRO A 106 -34.45 30.31 26.25
C PRO A 106 -34.86 28.89 25.85
N TYR A 107 -36.11 28.73 25.40
CA TYR A 107 -36.67 27.43 24.97
C TYR A 107 -35.74 26.66 24.01
N SER A 108 -35.15 27.37 23.04
CA SER A 108 -34.25 26.78 22.05
C SER A 108 -33.02 26.12 22.70
N HIS A 109 -32.41 26.78 23.69
CA HIS A 109 -31.24 26.25 24.38
C HIS A 109 -31.58 25.01 25.20
N PHE A 110 -32.67 25.09 25.95
CA PHE A 110 -33.15 23.95 26.74
C PHE A 110 -33.51 22.76 25.86
N PHE A 111 -34.21 23.00 24.74
CA PHE A 111 -34.57 21.93 23.81
C PHE A 111 -33.33 21.28 23.20
N ASP A 112 -32.34 22.07 22.80
CA ASP A 112 -31.09 21.55 22.25
C ASP A 112 -30.29 20.73 23.27
N GLU A 113 -30.28 21.13 24.56
CA GLU A 113 -29.65 20.40 25.66
C GLU A 113 -30.36 19.08 25.98
N GLU A 114 -31.69 19.08 26.12
CA GLU A 114 -32.48 17.87 26.38
C GLU A 114 -32.44 16.90 25.20
N LEU A 115 -32.53 17.41 23.97
CA LEU A 115 -32.38 16.59 22.77
C LEU A 115 -30.98 15.97 22.70
N ALA A 116 -29.93 16.71 23.05
CA ALA A 116 -28.57 16.16 23.12
C ALA A 116 -28.47 15.06 24.19
N ALA A 117 -29.00 15.30 25.39
CA ALA A 117 -29.01 14.33 26.47
C ALA A 117 -29.79 13.06 26.09
N TRP A 118 -30.94 13.22 25.43
CA TRP A 118 -31.74 12.09 24.92
C TRP A 118 -30.99 11.30 23.85
N ILE A 119 -30.33 11.97 22.89
CA ILE A 119 -29.51 11.31 21.86
C ILE A 119 -28.39 10.49 22.53
N SER A 120 -27.67 11.06 23.50
CA SER A 120 -26.61 10.37 24.24
C SER A 120 -27.12 9.25 25.14
N ASN A 121 -28.37 9.32 25.63
CA ASN A 121 -28.97 8.28 26.47
C ASN A 121 -29.50 7.09 25.65
N ILE A 122 -29.98 7.34 24.42
CA ILE A 122 -30.53 6.30 23.54
C ILE A 122 -29.51 5.68 22.61
N GLY A 123 -28.57 6.49 22.12
CA GLY A 123 -27.43 6.01 21.36
C GLY A 123 -26.26 5.75 22.30
N GLU A 124 -25.89 4.49 22.50
CA GLU A 124 -24.54 4.19 22.99
C GLU A 124 -23.57 4.70 21.92
N ASP A 125 -22.62 5.57 22.29
CA ASP A 125 -21.61 6.04 21.33
C ASP A 125 -20.72 4.85 20.91
N CYS A 126 -21.10 4.23 19.80
CA CYS A 126 -20.44 3.07 19.25
C CYS A 126 -19.24 3.45 18.40
N ALA A 127 -19.04 4.73 18.08
CA ALA A 127 -17.93 5.19 17.24
C ALA A 127 -16.54 4.83 17.81
N PRO A 128 -16.22 5.09 19.10
CA PRO A 128 -14.93 4.70 19.67
C PRO A 128 -14.75 3.18 19.74
N ARG A 129 -15.82 2.44 20.08
CA ARG A 129 -15.79 0.96 20.12
C ARG A 129 -15.55 0.37 18.73
N LEU A 130 -16.24 0.90 17.72
CA LEU A 130 -16.06 0.51 16.32
C LEU A 130 -14.64 0.79 15.85
N LYS A 131 -14.09 1.96 16.16
CA LYS A 131 -12.70 2.31 15.83
C LYS A 131 -11.72 1.30 16.42
N LEU A 132 -11.86 0.99 17.72
CA LEU A 132 -10.96 0.02 18.38
C LEU A 132 -11.08 -1.38 17.77
N ALA A 133 -12.31 -1.85 17.52
CA ALA A 133 -12.55 -3.15 16.88
C ALA A 133 -11.94 -3.20 15.48
N LEU A 134 -12.09 -2.16 14.67
CA LEU A 134 -11.48 -2.08 13.34
C LEU A 134 -9.95 -2.06 13.39
N LEU A 135 -9.37 -1.26 14.28
CA LEU A 135 -7.92 -1.12 14.40
C LEU A 135 -7.25 -2.42 14.86
N HIS A 136 -7.80 -3.06 15.89
CA HIS A 136 -7.18 -4.21 16.57
C HIS A 136 -7.78 -5.54 16.15
N ASP A 137 -9.09 -5.73 16.32
CA ASP A 137 -9.73 -7.05 16.19
C ASP A 137 -9.87 -7.48 14.72
N HIS A 138 -10.16 -6.53 13.83
CA HIS A 138 -10.27 -6.77 12.39
C HIS A 138 -8.98 -6.44 11.62
N GLY A 139 -7.93 -6.03 12.33
CA GLY A 139 -6.56 -6.02 11.82
C GLY A 139 -6.24 -4.94 10.79
N VAL A 140 -6.83 -3.74 10.86
CA VAL A 140 -6.39 -2.61 10.01
C VAL A 140 -4.92 -2.29 10.27
N LEU A 141 -4.52 -2.18 11.55
CA LEU A 141 -3.12 -1.96 11.92
C LEU A 141 -2.25 -3.15 11.52
N GLY A 142 -2.75 -4.37 11.74
CA GLY A 142 -2.07 -5.59 11.32
C GLY A 142 -1.86 -5.66 9.80
N THR A 143 -2.79 -5.12 9.01
CA THR A 143 -2.67 -5.03 7.56
C THR A 143 -1.56 -4.06 7.17
N LEU A 144 -1.46 -2.88 7.79
CA LEU A 144 -0.35 -1.96 7.55
C LEU A 144 1.01 -2.60 7.88
N THR A 145 1.12 -3.27 9.03
CA THR A 145 2.32 -4.02 9.39
C THR A 145 2.63 -5.11 8.35
N THR A 146 1.61 -5.83 7.89
CA THR A 146 1.73 -6.85 6.85
C THR A 146 2.23 -6.28 5.53
N LEU A 147 1.69 -5.13 5.09
CA LEU A 147 2.16 -4.43 3.88
C LEU A 147 3.65 -4.08 3.98
N SER A 148 4.10 -3.64 5.16
CA SER A 148 5.50 -3.34 5.45
C SER A 148 6.40 -4.57 5.34
N HIS A 149 5.98 -5.70 5.95
CA HIS A 149 6.73 -6.95 5.89
C HIS A 149 6.80 -7.56 4.50
N ILE A 150 5.70 -7.54 3.73
CA ILE A 150 5.63 -8.13 2.40
C ILE A 150 6.38 -7.27 1.38
N TYR A 151 6.07 -5.97 1.33
CA TYR A 151 6.46 -5.13 0.19
C TYR A 151 7.66 -4.23 0.46
N SER A 152 7.83 -3.76 1.70
CA SER A 152 8.96 -2.89 2.09
C SER A 152 10.12 -3.67 2.71
N SER A 153 10.06 -5.00 2.72
CA SER A 153 11.07 -5.90 3.27
C SER A 153 11.48 -5.52 4.71
N ALA A 154 10.50 -5.25 5.58
CA ALA A 154 10.78 -5.00 7.00
C ALA A 154 11.57 -6.15 7.65
N ASP A 155 11.39 -7.38 7.15
CA ASP A 155 12.28 -8.51 7.43
C ASP A 155 13.01 -8.95 6.14
N ALA A 156 14.28 -8.54 6.03
CA ALA A 156 15.12 -8.83 4.87
C ALA A 156 15.46 -10.32 4.72
N LEU A 157 15.41 -11.12 5.79
CA LEU A 157 15.75 -12.54 5.72
C LEU A 157 14.73 -13.32 4.89
N HIS A 158 13.45 -13.11 5.15
CA HIS A 158 12.36 -13.81 4.48
C HIS A 158 12.22 -13.34 3.02
N THR A 159 12.31 -12.03 2.80
CA THR A 159 12.30 -11.45 1.45
C THR A 159 13.50 -11.93 0.63
N GLY A 160 14.69 -11.99 1.23
CA GLY A 160 15.89 -12.52 0.61
C GLY A 160 15.79 -14.02 0.29
N SER A 161 15.21 -14.83 1.20
CA SER A 161 15.01 -16.26 0.98
C SER A 161 14.03 -16.54 -0.16
N PHE A 162 12.93 -15.78 -0.24
CA PHE A 162 12.00 -15.81 -1.35
C PHE A 162 12.70 -15.46 -2.67
N ALA A 163 13.40 -14.33 -2.70
CA ALA A 163 14.08 -13.83 -3.89
C ALA A 163 15.13 -14.84 -4.39
N GLU A 164 15.95 -15.39 -3.48
CA GLU A 164 16.97 -16.39 -3.81
C GLU A 164 16.35 -17.64 -4.44
N ALA A 165 15.30 -18.20 -3.83
CA ALA A 165 14.61 -19.37 -4.36
C ALA A 165 13.93 -19.09 -5.71
N LEU A 166 13.36 -17.89 -5.90
CA LEU A 166 12.83 -17.46 -7.20
C LEU A 166 13.94 -17.38 -8.26
N PHE A 167 15.08 -16.78 -7.93
CA PHE A 167 16.20 -16.61 -8.85
C PHE A 167 16.89 -17.94 -9.20
N GLU A 168 17.00 -18.88 -8.26
CA GLU A 168 17.47 -20.23 -8.57
C GLU A 168 16.57 -20.94 -9.59
N ARG A 169 15.24 -20.76 -9.47
CA ARG A 169 14.29 -21.37 -10.41
C ARG A 169 14.39 -20.76 -11.80
N LEU A 170 14.58 -19.45 -11.87
CA LEU A 170 14.76 -18.69 -13.10
C LEU A 170 16.02 -19.16 -13.87
N GLU A 171 17.11 -19.42 -13.15
CA GLU A 171 18.37 -19.92 -13.71
C GLU A 171 18.28 -21.39 -14.14
N ARG A 172 17.64 -22.24 -13.33
CA ARG A 172 17.54 -23.68 -13.61
C ARG A 172 16.50 -24.03 -14.68
N ARG A 173 15.39 -23.27 -14.78
CA ARG A 173 14.25 -23.57 -15.67
C ARG A 173 13.58 -22.30 -16.20
N PRO A 174 14.17 -21.63 -17.20
CA PRO A 174 13.65 -20.37 -17.74
C PRO A 174 12.26 -20.48 -18.39
N GLY A 175 11.79 -21.68 -18.71
CA GLY A 175 10.45 -21.91 -19.25
C GLY A 175 9.33 -22.15 -18.23
N THR A 176 9.66 -22.54 -16.98
CA THR A 176 8.65 -22.98 -15.99
C THR A 176 8.64 -22.15 -14.70
N TRP A 177 9.38 -21.04 -14.65
CA TRP A 177 9.42 -20.18 -13.46
C TRP A 177 8.14 -19.34 -13.29
N ARG A 178 7.34 -19.19 -14.35
CA ARG A 178 6.04 -18.47 -14.36
C ARG A 178 4.85 -19.27 -13.82
N ASP A 179 5.11 -20.38 -13.13
CA ASP A 179 4.06 -21.16 -12.50
C ASP A 179 3.50 -20.39 -11.29
N THR A 180 2.29 -19.86 -11.45
CA THR A 180 1.60 -19.05 -10.43
C THR A 180 1.42 -19.81 -9.12
N PHE A 181 1.09 -21.10 -9.21
CA PHE A 181 0.88 -21.93 -8.03
C PHE A 181 2.20 -22.09 -7.26
N LEU A 182 3.29 -22.44 -7.96
CA LEU A 182 4.57 -22.67 -7.32
C LEU A 182 5.18 -21.38 -6.71
N ILE A 183 5.01 -20.23 -7.36
CA ILE A 183 5.47 -18.95 -6.79
C ILE A 183 4.60 -18.52 -5.62
N THR A 184 3.29 -18.78 -5.67
CA THR A 184 2.37 -18.51 -4.56
C THR A 184 2.76 -19.33 -3.33
N GLU A 185 2.95 -20.64 -3.48
CA GLU A 185 3.37 -21.51 -2.37
C GLU A 185 4.74 -21.09 -1.83
N LEU A 186 5.70 -20.75 -2.71
CA LEU A 186 6.99 -20.22 -2.29
C LEU A 186 6.85 -18.94 -1.45
N ALA A 187 5.99 -18.00 -1.88
CA ALA A 187 5.75 -16.76 -1.16
C ALA A 187 5.08 -17.01 0.19
N ARG A 188 4.13 -17.95 0.26
CA ARG A 188 3.44 -18.35 1.50
C ARG A 188 4.38 -19.01 2.51
N ASP A 189 5.30 -19.84 2.04
CA ASP A 189 6.27 -20.55 2.89
C ASP A 189 7.43 -19.66 3.35
N THR A 190 7.76 -18.62 2.60
CA THR A 190 8.86 -17.71 2.96
C THR A 190 8.31 -16.44 3.62
N ILE A 191 7.75 -15.53 2.83
CA ILE A 191 7.25 -14.24 3.29
C ILE A 191 6.07 -14.43 4.26
N GLY A 192 5.18 -15.37 3.98
CA GLY A 192 4.04 -15.68 4.84
C GLY A 192 4.43 -16.21 6.23
N ASN A 193 5.65 -16.72 6.40
CA ASN A 193 6.19 -17.16 7.70
C ASN A 193 6.90 -16.03 8.48
N SER A 194 7.12 -14.87 7.88
CA SER A 194 7.90 -13.78 8.50
C SER A 194 7.24 -13.16 9.73
N SER A 195 5.90 -13.12 9.74
CA SER A 195 5.14 -12.54 10.85
C SER A 195 3.83 -13.29 11.05
N ARG A 196 3.45 -13.47 12.32
CA ARG A 196 2.16 -14.08 12.70
C ARG A 196 0.95 -13.26 12.27
N VAL A 197 1.17 -11.98 11.93
CA VAL A 197 0.13 -11.06 11.47
C VAL A 197 -0.26 -11.33 10.01
N ILE A 198 0.58 -12.05 9.25
CA ILE A 198 0.34 -12.30 7.82
C ILE A 198 -0.56 -13.51 7.66
N HIS A 199 -1.73 -13.30 7.05
CA HIS A 199 -2.59 -14.38 6.60
C HIS A 199 -2.07 -14.96 5.28
N LYS A 200 -1.32 -16.06 5.35
CA LYS A 200 -0.68 -16.69 4.19
C LYS A 200 -1.65 -17.00 3.06
N GLU A 201 -2.86 -17.42 3.40
CA GLU A 201 -3.91 -17.77 2.44
C GLU A 201 -4.29 -16.60 1.53
N SER A 202 -4.22 -15.37 2.07
CA SER A 202 -4.49 -14.13 1.34
C SER A 202 -3.37 -13.69 0.40
N LEU A 203 -2.22 -14.37 0.41
CA LEU A 203 -1.09 -14.08 -0.46
C LEU A 203 -1.19 -14.91 -1.75
N THR A 204 -1.11 -14.25 -2.89
CA THR A 204 -1.14 -14.88 -4.22
C THR A 204 -0.16 -14.20 -5.17
N ALA A 205 0.58 -14.98 -5.95
CA ALA A 205 1.33 -14.43 -7.07
C ALA A 205 0.39 -14.31 -8.28
N VAL A 206 0.60 -13.32 -9.13
CA VAL A 206 -0.11 -13.15 -10.41
C VAL A 206 0.91 -12.72 -11.46
N PHE A 207 0.79 -13.30 -12.65
CA PHE A 207 1.59 -12.92 -13.80
C PHE A 207 0.76 -12.09 -14.78
N ASP A 208 1.16 -10.84 -14.99
CA ASP A 208 0.54 -9.94 -15.94
C ASP A 208 1.28 -9.96 -17.29
N GLY A 209 0.55 -10.30 -18.36
CA GLY A 209 1.05 -10.22 -19.73
C GLY A 209 1.60 -11.52 -20.33
N ALA A 210 1.77 -11.50 -21.65
CA ALA A 210 2.25 -12.64 -22.43
C ALA A 210 3.75 -12.94 -22.16
N PRO A 211 4.22 -14.17 -22.42
CA PRO A 211 5.65 -14.48 -22.46
C PRO A 211 6.35 -13.72 -23.59
N ASN A 212 6.90 -12.54 -23.26
CA ASN A 212 7.79 -11.82 -24.16
C ASN A 212 9.10 -12.61 -24.28
N GLY A 213 9.27 -13.34 -25.38
CA GLY A 213 10.41 -14.24 -25.62
C GLY A 213 11.76 -13.56 -25.83
N SER A 214 11.83 -12.22 -25.81
CA SER A 214 13.05 -11.45 -26.11
C SER A 214 13.38 -10.36 -25.07
N ALA A 215 12.66 -10.33 -23.94
CA ALA A 215 12.85 -9.30 -22.93
C ALA A 215 13.91 -9.76 -21.90
N SER A 216 14.75 -8.84 -21.41
CA SER A 216 15.74 -9.15 -20.37
C SER A 216 15.05 -9.74 -19.14
N ILE A 217 15.76 -10.56 -18.36
CA ILE A 217 15.17 -11.18 -17.15
C ILE A 217 14.61 -10.13 -16.19
N VAL A 218 15.26 -8.96 -16.08
CA VAL A 218 14.79 -7.82 -15.27
C VAL A 218 13.41 -7.34 -15.73
N THR A 219 13.21 -7.20 -17.03
CA THR A 219 11.90 -6.82 -17.60
C THR A 219 10.89 -7.96 -17.52
N ALA A 220 11.33 -9.22 -17.54
CA ALA A 220 10.46 -10.36 -17.33
C ALA A 220 9.92 -10.41 -15.88
N LEU A 221 10.72 -10.01 -14.89
CA LEU A 221 10.29 -9.87 -13.49
C LEU A 221 9.20 -8.79 -13.31
N GLU A 222 9.08 -7.81 -14.22
CA GLU A 222 7.99 -6.83 -14.19
C GLU A 222 6.60 -7.49 -14.29
N SER A 223 6.51 -8.62 -14.99
CA SER A 223 5.24 -9.37 -15.10
C SER A 223 4.81 -10.04 -13.80
N LEU A 224 5.71 -10.24 -12.84
CA LEU A 224 5.39 -10.84 -11.55
C LEU A 224 4.84 -9.78 -10.59
N SER A 225 3.60 -9.95 -10.16
CA SER A 225 3.01 -9.19 -9.05
C SER A 225 2.67 -10.11 -7.89
N LEU A 226 3.00 -9.68 -6.68
CA LEU A 226 2.58 -10.35 -5.45
C LEU A 226 1.38 -9.59 -4.90
N GLN A 227 0.23 -10.25 -4.77
CA GLN A 227 -1.01 -9.64 -4.33
C GLN A 227 -1.41 -10.18 -2.96
N TYR A 228 -1.76 -9.26 -2.06
CA TYR A 228 -2.28 -9.57 -0.73
C TYR A 228 -3.73 -9.07 -0.63
N TYR A 229 -4.67 -9.98 -0.40
CA TYR A 229 -6.10 -9.67 -0.30
C TYR A 229 -6.49 -9.20 1.10
N PHE A 230 -7.12 -8.04 1.17
CA PHE A 230 -7.63 -7.49 2.43
C PHE A 230 -8.96 -8.15 2.84
N THR A 231 -9.19 -8.27 4.14
CA THR A 231 -10.50 -8.69 4.67
C THR A 231 -11.54 -7.60 4.44
N TRP A 232 -12.82 -7.95 4.28
CA TRP A 232 -13.87 -6.98 3.98
C TRP A 232 -13.95 -5.78 4.95
N PRO A 233 -13.70 -5.89 6.28
CA PRO A 233 -13.70 -4.74 7.18
C PRO A 233 -12.60 -3.75 6.82
N VAL A 234 -11.42 -4.25 6.50
CA VAL A 234 -10.26 -3.45 6.10
C VAL A 234 -10.52 -2.76 4.76
N GLN A 235 -11.19 -3.43 3.82
CA GLN A 235 -11.57 -2.84 2.53
C GLN A 235 -12.46 -1.60 2.67
N ASN A 236 -13.29 -1.51 3.71
CA ASN A 236 -14.11 -0.31 3.97
C ASN A 236 -13.24 0.90 4.38
N VAL A 237 -12.06 0.66 4.97
CA VAL A 237 -11.09 1.69 5.35
C VAL A 237 -10.14 2.00 4.20
N THR A 238 -9.59 0.97 3.55
CA THR A 238 -8.57 1.13 2.50
C THR A 238 -9.16 1.46 1.13
N ARG A 239 -10.43 1.12 0.90
CA ARG A 239 -11.14 1.23 -0.38
C ARG A 239 -10.50 0.44 -1.53
N GLU A 240 -9.73 -0.59 -1.18
CA GLU A 240 -9.00 -1.45 -2.10
C GLU A 240 -9.24 -2.91 -1.74
N ARG A 241 -9.27 -3.80 -2.72
CA ARG A 241 -9.26 -5.26 -2.48
C ARG A 241 -7.84 -5.79 -2.30
N THR A 242 -6.90 -5.23 -3.06
CA THR A 242 -5.46 -5.51 -3.05
C THR A 242 -4.72 -4.20 -3.30
N SER A 243 -3.52 -4.06 -2.75
CA SER A 243 -2.69 -2.89 -3.03
C SER A 243 -1.80 -3.11 -4.26
N VAL A 244 -2.21 -2.52 -5.38
CA VAL A 244 -1.44 -2.53 -6.64
C VAL A 244 -0.13 -1.75 -6.49
N ILE A 245 -0.15 -0.63 -5.75
CA ILE A 245 1.02 0.23 -5.56
C ILE A 245 2.10 -0.54 -4.80
N HIS A 246 1.73 -1.23 -3.73
CA HIS A 246 2.70 -2.01 -2.96
C HIS A 246 3.22 -3.21 -3.77
N ALA A 247 2.38 -3.86 -4.58
CA ALA A 247 2.83 -4.90 -5.50
C ALA A 247 3.89 -4.39 -6.49
N GLN A 248 3.67 -3.21 -7.09
CA GLN A 248 4.64 -2.57 -7.99
C GLN A 248 5.95 -2.20 -7.26
N ALA A 249 5.87 -1.70 -6.03
CA ALA A 249 7.05 -1.43 -5.19
C ALA A 249 7.91 -2.70 -5.01
N PHE A 250 7.26 -3.83 -4.71
CA PHE A 250 7.95 -5.09 -4.50
C PHE A 250 8.54 -5.67 -5.78
N THR A 251 7.88 -5.49 -6.92
CA THR A 251 8.46 -5.86 -8.22
C THR A 251 9.75 -5.07 -8.50
N LEU A 252 9.76 -3.75 -8.24
CA LEU A 252 10.97 -2.94 -8.36
C LEU A 252 12.07 -3.38 -7.36
N LEU A 253 11.68 -3.75 -6.14
CA LEU A 253 12.58 -4.31 -5.14
C LEU A 253 13.21 -5.63 -5.62
N LEU A 254 12.40 -6.55 -6.17
CA LEU A 254 12.88 -7.81 -6.73
C LEU A 254 13.86 -7.61 -7.89
N GLN A 255 13.59 -6.67 -8.79
CA GLN A 255 14.51 -6.30 -9.87
C GLN A 255 15.85 -5.80 -9.31
N THR A 256 15.82 -5.00 -8.25
CA THR A 256 17.01 -4.50 -7.58
C THR A 256 17.80 -5.62 -6.91
N LEU A 257 17.13 -6.53 -6.20
CA LEU A 257 17.75 -7.70 -5.57
C LEU A 257 18.36 -8.65 -6.61
N TYR A 258 17.69 -8.83 -7.75
CA TYR A 258 18.21 -9.64 -8.86
C TYR A 258 19.49 -9.03 -9.43
N ALA A 259 19.50 -7.73 -9.70
CA ALA A 259 20.69 -7.02 -10.18
C ALA A 259 21.86 -7.12 -9.19
N GLN A 260 21.59 -6.97 -7.88
CA GLN A 260 22.61 -7.18 -6.84
C GLN A 260 23.17 -8.60 -6.84
N ARG A 261 22.32 -9.63 -6.99
CA ARG A 261 22.75 -11.02 -7.10
C ARG A 261 23.65 -11.24 -8.32
N CYS A 262 23.22 -10.77 -9.49
CA CYS A 262 23.99 -10.88 -10.73
C CYS A 262 25.35 -10.21 -10.60
N LEU A 263 25.40 -9.02 -9.97
CA LEU A 263 26.66 -8.38 -9.66
C LEU A 263 27.45 -9.24 -8.66
N ARG A 264 26.93 -9.72 -7.54
CA ARG A 264 27.74 -10.45 -6.53
C ARG A 264 28.44 -11.72 -7.05
N LYS A 265 27.81 -12.47 -7.96
CA LYS A 265 28.34 -13.74 -8.51
C LYS A 265 29.78 -13.70 -9.09
N PRO A 266 30.11 -12.80 -10.04
CA PRO A 266 31.43 -12.76 -10.68
C PRO A 266 32.59 -12.30 -9.78
N PHE A 267 32.36 -11.78 -8.57
CA PHE A 267 33.48 -11.40 -7.68
C PHE A 267 34.36 -12.59 -7.26
N MET A 268 33.75 -13.77 -7.10
CA MET A 268 34.49 -14.99 -6.78
C MET A 268 35.35 -15.47 -7.95
N ILE A 269 34.97 -15.12 -9.19
CA ILE A 269 35.62 -15.56 -10.42
C ILE A 269 36.72 -14.56 -10.87
N LEU A 270 36.59 -13.28 -10.53
CA LEU A 270 37.55 -12.22 -10.90
C LEU A 270 38.76 -12.09 -9.96
N ARG A 271 38.68 -12.67 -8.75
CA ARG A 271 39.76 -12.63 -7.75
C ARG A 271 41.10 -13.25 -8.20
N PRO A 272 41.15 -14.34 -9.02
CA PRO A 272 42.39 -14.86 -9.58
C PRO A 272 42.93 -14.03 -10.76
N LEU A 273 42.08 -13.23 -11.42
CA LEU A 273 42.46 -12.46 -12.61
C LEU A 273 43.10 -11.11 -12.26
N SER A 274 42.83 -10.56 -11.07
CA SER A 274 43.44 -9.30 -10.62
C SER A 274 44.96 -9.39 -10.38
N SER A 275 45.51 -10.59 -10.19
CA SER A 275 46.97 -10.79 -10.01
C SER A 275 47.74 -10.84 -11.33
N GLN A 276 47.09 -11.20 -12.45
CA GLN A 276 47.74 -11.38 -13.76
C GLN A 276 47.22 -10.46 -14.87
N ALA A 277 46.06 -9.81 -14.72
CA ALA A 277 45.47 -8.93 -15.71
C ALA A 277 45.54 -7.45 -15.28
N GLN A 278 46.75 -6.91 -15.18
CA GLN A 278 46.98 -5.47 -14.99
C GLN A 278 46.82 -4.69 -16.32
N GLY A 279 45.61 -4.72 -16.90
CA GLY A 279 45.24 -3.89 -18.04
C GLY A 279 44.26 -2.77 -17.65
N PRO A 280 44.26 -1.61 -18.34
CA PRO A 280 43.31 -0.51 -18.08
C PRO A 280 41.82 -0.92 -18.25
N ALA A 281 41.57 -1.98 -19.04
CA ALA A 281 40.26 -2.61 -19.20
C ALA A 281 39.69 -3.21 -17.89
N SER A 282 40.57 -3.79 -17.07
CA SER A 282 40.20 -4.44 -15.80
C SER A 282 39.85 -3.39 -14.74
N SER A 283 40.58 -2.26 -14.72
CA SER A 283 40.31 -1.16 -13.80
C SER A 283 38.98 -0.44 -14.09
N SER A 284 38.67 -0.18 -15.37
CA SER A 284 37.42 0.47 -15.78
C SER A 284 36.19 -0.41 -15.50
N ALA A 285 36.26 -1.72 -15.80
CA ALA A 285 35.19 -2.66 -15.47
C ALA A 285 34.93 -2.75 -13.95
N LEU A 286 35.98 -2.76 -13.12
CA LEU A 286 35.85 -2.78 -11.66
C LEU A 286 35.22 -1.49 -11.12
N LYS A 287 35.58 -0.33 -11.68
CA LYS A 287 34.98 0.97 -11.32
C LYS A 287 33.49 1.01 -11.67
N LEU A 288 33.13 0.64 -12.90
CA LEU A 288 31.73 0.59 -13.35
C LEU A 288 30.91 -0.35 -12.46
N ARG A 289 31.44 -1.53 -12.18
CA ARG A 289 30.81 -2.50 -11.29
C ARG A 289 30.59 -1.95 -9.88
N GLN A 290 31.59 -1.29 -9.30
CA GLN A 290 31.46 -0.67 -7.97
C GLN A 290 30.36 0.39 -7.95
N ALA A 291 30.30 1.23 -9.00
CA ALA A 291 29.25 2.24 -9.15
C ALA A 291 27.86 1.60 -9.26
N LEU A 292 27.71 0.53 -10.07
CA LEU A 292 26.44 -0.20 -10.22
C LEU A 292 26.00 -0.91 -8.92
N MET A 293 26.93 -1.48 -8.15
CA MET A 293 26.62 -2.05 -6.84
C MET A 293 26.14 -0.97 -5.86
N ALA A 294 26.86 0.16 -5.79
CA ALA A 294 26.47 1.28 -4.93
C ALA A 294 25.10 1.86 -5.32
N PHE A 295 24.81 1.95 -6.63
CA PHE A 295 23.49 2.32 -7.13
C PHE A 295 22.39 1.37 -6.64
N CYS A 296 22.59 0.05 -6.78
CA CYS A 296 21.61 -0.93 -6.33
C CYS A 296 21.38 -0.84 -4.82
N ASP A 297 22.44 -0.62 -4.03
CA ASP A 297 22.34 -0.46 -2.57
C ASP A 297 21.57 0.81 -2.18
N VAL A 298 21.80 1.93 -2.88
CA VAL A 298 21.04 3.17 -2.70
C VAL A 298 19.56 2.96 -3.03
N LEU A 299 19.25 2.33 -4.16
CA LEU A 299 17.88 2.08 -4.58
C LEU A 299 17.15 1.13 -3.62
N HIS A 300 17.78 0.01 -3.25
CA HIS A 300 17.23 -0.94 -2.27
C HIS A 300 16.96 -0.26 -0.92
N THR A 301 17.92 0.52 -0.42
CA THR A 301 17.77 1.23 0.85
C THR A 301 16.67 2.28 0.77
N SER A 302 16.54 2.98 -0.37
CA SER A 302 15.49 3.97 -0.57
C SER A 302 14.11 3.33 -0.55
N ILE A 303 13.90 2.23 -1.28
CA ILE A 303 12.60 1.54 -1.33
C ILE A 303 12.21 1.01 0.06
N THR A 304 13.13 0.29 0.71
CA THR A 304 12.85 -0.34 2.01
C THR A 304 12.68 0.70 3.12
N THR A 305 13.60 1.68 3.24
CA THR A 305 13.52 2.71 4.29
C THR A 305 12.30 3.59 4.11
N THR A 306 12.05 4.08 2.89
CA THR A 306 10.92 4.98 2.62
C THR A 306 9.58 4.28 2.85
N GLY A 307 9.43 3.05 2.35
CA GLY A 307 8.22 2.26 2.54
C GLY A 307 7.94 1.98 4.03
N ASN A 308 8.97 1.63 4.80
CA ASN A 308 8.84 1.37 6.24
C ASN A 308 8.50 2.64 7.04
N VAL A 309 9.16 3.77 6.76
CA VAL A 309 8.91 5.04 7.45
C VAL A 309 7.48 5.55 7.19
N LEU A 310 7.04 5.56 5.92
CA LEU A 310 5.68 5.99 5.58
C LEU A 310 4.62 5.10 6.23
N THR A 311 4.89 3.79 6.33
CA THR A 311 3.95 2.85 6.95
C THR A 311 3.90 3.04 8.47
N ALA A 312 5.03 3.31 9.12
CA ALA A 312 5.07 3.64 10.55
C ALA A 312 4.34 4.96 10.86
N GLU A 313 4.48 5.97 10.00
CA GLU A 313 3.78 7.24 10.12
C GLU A 313 2.25 7.05 9.97
N ALA A 314 1.82 6.30 8.95
CA ALA A 314 0.41 5.98 8.74
C ALA A 314 -0.17 5.18 9.92
N HIS A 315 0.59 4.24 10.47
CA HIS A 315 0.19 3.50 11.67
C HIS A 315 -0.03 4.45 12.87
N ALA A 316 0.85 5.44 13.09
CA ALA A 316 0.68 6.43 14.15
C ALA A 316 -0.54 7.34 13.91
N GLN A 317 -0.76 7.79 12.67
CA GLN A 317 -1.91 8.63 12.30
C GLN A 317 -3.24 7.88 12.41
N MET A 318 -3.28 6.59 12.08
CA MET A 318 -4.46 5.74 12.24
C MET A 318 -4.93 5.64 13.70
N LEU A 319 -3.99 5.61 14.65
CA LEU A 319 -4.33 5.63 16.08
C LEU A 319 -4.95 6.97 16.51
N GLN A 320 -4.55 8.08 15.88
CA GLN A 320 -5.01 9.44 16.19
C GLN A 320 -6.33 9.83 15.50
N ALA A 321 -6.74 9.12 14.44
CA ALA A 321 -7.99 9.37 13.72
C ALA A 321 -9.22 9.37 14.65
N ALA A 322 -10.15 10.32 14.53
CA ALA A 322 -11.29 10.40 15.45
C ALA A 322 -12.37 9.35 15.12
N GLY A 323 -12.52 9.02 13.83
CA GLY A 323 -13.47 8.00 13.36
C GLY A 323 -13.03 7.29 12.09
N VAL A 324 -13.92 6.45 11.54
CA VAL A 324 -13.65 5.64 10.34
C VAL A 324 -13.40 6.52 9.12
N ASP A 325 -14.13 7.62 8.95
CA ASP A 325 -13.95 8.54 7.83
C ASP A 325 -12.56 9.21 7.85
N ASP A 326 -12.04 9.53 9.04
CA ASP A 326 -10.65 10.01 9.20
C ASP A 326 -9.64 8.91 8.89
N MET A 327 -9.90 7.66 9.31
CA MET A 327 -9.04 6.52 8.97
C MET A 327 -8.95 6.33 7.44
N VAL A 328 -10.07 6.46 6.73
CA VAL A 328 -10.10 6.43 5.26
C VAL A 328 -9.24 7.55 4.67
N ALA A 329 -9.35 8.77 5.20
CA ALA A 329 -8.55 9.91 4.75
C ALA A 329 -7.04 9.71 5.02
N VAL A 330 -6.68 9.16 6.19
CA VAL A 330 -5.29 8.81 6.55
C VAL A 330 -4.75 7.77 5.56
N TYR A 331 -5.49 6.71 5.27
CA TYR A 331 -5.04 5.69 4.30
C TYR A 331 -4.90 6.26 2.89
N ALA A 332 -5.85 7.07 2.43
CA ALA A 332 -5.78 7.71 1.12
C ALA A 332 -4.54 8.61 0.99
N THR A 333 -4.23 9.35 2.04
CA THR A 333 -3.02 10.20 2.11
C THR A 333 -1.76 9.34 2.09
N TYR A 334 -1.69 8.30 2.93
CA TYR A 334 -0.60 7.33 2.95
C TYR A 334 -0.36 6.71 1.58
N ARG A 335 -1.41 6.20 0.93
CA ARG A 335 -1.36 5.59 -0.41
C ARG A 335 -0.73 6.54 -1.43
N ALA A 336 -1.23 7.77 -1.50
CA ALA A 336 -0.73 8.76 -2.45
C ALA A 336 0.73 9.15 -2.19
N ARG A 337 1.16 9.15 -0.92
CA ARG A 337 2.56 9.39 -0.53
C ARG A 337 3.47 8.24 -0.92
N VAL A 338 3.05 6.99 -0.69
CA VAL A 338 3.80 5.79 -1.13
C VAL A 338 3.97 5.79 -2.65
N GLU A 339 2.91 6.05 -3.40
CA GLU A 339 2.96 6.11 -4.88
C GLU A 339 3.97 7.13 -5.39
N ARG A 340 3.97 8.33 -4.79
CA ARG A 340 4.90 9.41 -5.15
C ARG A 340 6.33 9.13 -4.72
N ALA A 341 6.52 8.72 -3.47
CA ALA A 341 7.85 8.54 -2.88
C ALA A 341 8.62 7.34 -3.46
N LEU A 342 7.91 6.30 -3.92
CA LEU A 342 8.51 5.11 -4.55
C LEU A 342 8.53 5.16 -6.08
N LEU A 343 8.22 6.32 -6.69
CA LEU A 343 8.27 6.53 -8.14
C LEU A 343 7.34 5.58 -8.94
N LEU A 344 6.15 5.30 -8.41
CA LEU A 344 5.22 4.31 -8.99
C LEU A 344 4.12 4.92 -9.87
N GLY A 345 3.88 6.22 -9.76
CA GLY A 345 2.84 6.90 -10.53
C GLY A 345 3.04 6.82 -12.05
N ALA A 346 1.96 6.98 -12.82
CA ALA A 346 2.02 6.92 -14.28
C ALA A 346 2.93 8.00 -14.89
N ASN A 347 2.96 9.20 -14.30
CA ASN A 347 3.72 10.35 -14.77
C ASN A 347 5.24 10.18 -14.58
N VAL A 348 5.66 9.26 -13.71
CA VAL A 348 7.07 9.01 -13.40
C VAL A 348 7.63 7.78 -14.10
N LYS A 349 6.84 7.20 -15.04
CA LYS A 349 7.25 6.08 -15.86
C LYS A 349 8.61 6.28 -16.56
N PRO A 350 8.93 7.43 -17.18
CA PRO A 350 10.23 7.62 -17.82
C PRO A 350 11.42 7.50 -16.85
N ILE A 351 11.24 7.95 -15.60
CA ILE A 351 12.28 7.85 -14.56
C ILE A 351 12.45 6.40 -14.14
N ARG A 352 11.34 5.68 -13.94
CA ARG A 352 11.39 4.24 -13.63
C ARG A 352 12.04 3.45 -14.75
N ASP A 353 11.72 3.76 -16.01
CA ASP A 353 12.32 3.10 -17.18
C ASP A 353 13.84 3.34 -17.21
N ALA A 354 14.31 4.55 -16.87
CA ALA A 354 15.74 4.84 -16.72
C ALA A 354 16.40 4.06 -15.56
N LEU A 355 15.74 3.94 -14.42
CA LEU A 355 16.23 3.12 -13.29
C LEU A 355 16.31 1.63 -13.68
N VAL A 356 15.28 1.11 -14.36
CA VAL A 356 15.25 -0.26 -14.88
C VAL A 356 16.34 -0.46 -15.94
N SER A 357 16.63 0.54 -16.78
CA SER A 357 17.75 0.51 -17.73
C SER A 357 19.09 0.34 -17.03
N ILE A 358 19.30 1.02 -15.89
CA ILE A 358 20.50 0.82 -15.07
C ILE A 358 20.53 -0.60 -14.48
N LEU A 359 19.39 -1.13 -14.02
CA LEU A 359 19.31 -2.50 -13.53
C LEU A 359 19.58 -3.55 -14.64
N THR A 360 19.19 -3.28 -15.89
CA THR A 360 19.57 -4.13 -17.02
C THR A 360 21.06 -4.07 -17.32
N LEU A 361 21.69 -2.88 -17.23
CA LEU A 361 23.14 -2.73 -17.33
C LEU A 361 23.89 -3.55 -16.26
N CYS A 362 23.33 -3.69 -15.04
CA CYS A 362 23.90 -4.56 -13.99
C CYS A 362 23.97 -6.03 -14.43
N VAL A 363 22.96 -6.51 -15.16
CA VAL A 363 22.93 -7.89 -15.67
C VAL A 363 23.89 -8.04 -16.85
N ASP A 364 23.89 -7.07 -17.77
CA ASP A 364 24.77 -7.09 -18.95
C ASP A 364 26.25 -7.04 -18.55
N THR A 365 26.62 -6.25 -17.53
CA THR A 365 27.99 -6.19 -17.02
C THR A 365 28.42 -7.51 -16.37
N ALA A 366 27.50 -8.19 -15.69
CA ALA A 366 27.74 -9.49 -15.10
C ALA A 366 27.97 -10.57 -16.17
N THR A 367 27.15 -10.60 -17.23
CA THR A 367 27.30 -11.58 -18.33
C THR A 367 28.58 -11.36 -19.14
N LEU A 368 28.97 -10.11 -19.39
CA LEU A 368 30.24 -9.79 -20.05
C LEU A 368 31.45 -10.28 -19.24
N SER A 369 31.37 -10.20 -17.91
CA SER A 369 32.43 -10.65 -17.01
C SER A 369 32.56 -12.18 -17.00
N ASP A 370 31.45 -12.91 -17.19
CA ASP A 370 31.43 -14.38 -17.25
C ASP A 370 31.98 -14.89 -18.59
N GLY A 371 31.58 -14.26 -19.72
CA GLY A 371 32.09 -14.59 -21.05
C GLY A 371 33.57 -14.25 -21.28
N ALA A 372 34.13 -13.28 -20.57
CA ALA A 372 35.55 -12.93 -20.65
C ALA A 372 36.49 -14.04 -20.12
N VAL A 373 35.97 -14.98 -19.31
CA VAL A 373 36.71 -16.15 -18.83
C VAL A 373 36.88 -17.19 -19.94
N ASP A 374 35.93 -17.29 -20.87
CA ASP A 374 35.89 -18.30 -21.93
C ASP A 374 36.66 -17.87 -23.20
N VAL A 375 36.79 -16.56 -23.43
CA VAL A 375 37.45 -15.99 -24.63
C VAL A 375 38.98 -16.16 -24.63
N LYS A 376 39.61 -16.48 -23.49
CA LYS A 376 41.06 -16.80 -23.48
C LYS A 376 41.43 -18.07 -24.27
N HIS A 377 40.46 -18.87 -24.73
CA HIS A 377 40.70 -20.07 -25.52
C HIS A 377 40.35 -19.99 -27.02
N ARG A 378 39.81 -18.88 -27.54
CA ARG A 378 39.47 -18.77 -28.98
C ARG A 378 39.84 -17.41 -29.58
N SER A 379 41.01 -17.44 -30.23
CA SER A 379 41.40 -16.74 -31.45
C SER A 379 40.81 -15.35 -31.75
N GLU A 380 41.75 -14.42 -31.90
CA GLU A 380 41.75 -13.27 -32.81
C GLU A 380 41.16 -13.63 -34.19
N ASP A 381 39.86 -13.46 -34.40
CA ASP A 381 39.28 -13.14 -35.72
C ASP A 381 37.76 -13.00 -35.61
N SER A 382 37.29 -11.78 -35.36
CA SER A 382 36.02 -11.25 -35.88
C SER A 382 35.89 -9.80 -35.46
N GLY A 383 35.52 -8.93 -36.40
CA GLY A 383 35.38 -7.47 -36.22
C GLY A 383 34.25 -7.02 -35.29
N GLY A 384 34.02 -7.72 -34.17
CA GLY A 384 33.15 -7.29 -33.09
C GLY A 384 33.84 -6.24 -32.22
N LYS A 385 33.07 -5.25 -31.74
CA LYS A 385 33.53 -4.25 -30.75
C LYS A 385 34.37 -4.95 -29.67
N THR A 386 35.60 -4.45 -29.47
CA THR A 386 36.49 -4.97 -28.41
C THR A 386 35.76 -4.88 -27.06
N GLY A 387 36.00 -5.83 -26.14
CA GLY A 387 35.34 -5.81 -24.82
C GLY A 387 35.51 -4.47 -24.08
N LEU A 388 36.64 -3.79 -24.33
CA LEU A 388 36.93 -2.42 -23.92
C LEU A 388 35.90 -1.39 -24.40
N GLN A 389 35.52 -1.45 -25.68
CA GLN A 389 34.56 -0.51 -26.27
C GLN A 389 33.15 -0.76 -25.73
N LYS A 390 32.79 -2.02 -25.45
CA LYS A 390 31.51 -2.34 -24.78
C LYS A 390 31.45 -1.77 -23.36
N ILE A 391 32.54 -1.89 -22.58
CA ILE A 391 32.60 -1.31 -21.21
C ILE A 391 32.47 0.22 -21.26
N ALA A 392 33.12 0.88 -22.22
CA ALA A 392 33.02 2.33 -22.38
C ALA A 392 31.59 2.78 -22.79
N ASP A 393 30.94 2.05 -23.69
CA ASP A 393 29.55 2.29 -24.09
C ASP A 393 28.62 2.19 -22.86
N MET A 394 28.79 1.15 -22.04
CA MET A 394 27.99 0.93 -20.82
C MET A 394 28.24 1.99 -19.74
N GLU A 395 29.49 2.45 -19.58
CA GLU A 395 29.80 3.54 -18.66
C GLU A 395 29.13 4.86 -19.08
N SER A 396 29.11 5.14 -20.39
CA SER A 396 28.39 6.30 -20.94
C SER A 396 26.88 6.18 -20.73
N GLU A 397 26.31 5.01 -20.97
CA GLU A 397 24.87 4.74 -20.77
C GLU A 397 24.47 4.85 -19.30
N TYR A 398 25.30 4.33 -18.38
CA TYR A 398 25.12 4.48 -16.94
C TYR A 398 25.07 5.96 -16.52
N LYS A 399 26.06 6.77 -16.94
CA LYS A 399 26.11 8.20 -16.61
C LYS A 399 24.91 8.97 -17.17
N ALA A 400 24.53 8.68 -18.42
CA ALA A 400 23.37 9.31 -19.05
C ALA A 400 22.08 8.98 -18.28
N SER A 401 21.84 7.69 -18.01
CA SER A 401 20.65 7.22 -17.30
C SER A 401 20.59 7.72 -15.86
N LEU A 402 21.73 7.74 -15.15
CA LEU A 402 21.82 8.25 -13.79
C LEU A 402 21.53 9.75 -13.75
N SER A 403 22.14 10.55 -14.63
CA SER A 403 21.91 12.01 -14.66
C SER A 403 20.45 12.36 -14.96
N PHE A 404 19.81 11.63 -15.88
CA PHE A 404 18.39 11.77 -16.18
C PHE A 404 17.51 11.40 -14.99
N ALA A 405 17.77 10.24 -14.37
CA ALA A 405 17.02 9.78 -13.20
C ALA A 405 17.16 10.76 -12.03
N THR A 406 18.36 11.26 -11.73
CA THR A 406 18.58 12.21 -10.63
C THR A 406 17.88 13.55 -10.89
N ALA A 407 17.98 14.09 -12.11
CA ALA A 407 17.25 15.31 -12.47
C ALA A 407 15.73 15.12 -12.36
N GLY A 408 15.22 13.97 -12.80
CA GLY A 408 13.81 13.59 -12.67
C GLY A 408 13.36 13.53 -11.21
N VAL A 409 14.07 12.78 -10.37
CA VAL A 409 13.77 12.66 -8.93
C VAL A 409 13.81 14.02 -8.23
N ARG A 410 14.78 14.88 -8.54
CA ARG A 410 14.83 16.25 -8.00
C ARG A 410 13.64 17.10 -8.41
N SER A 411 13.23 17.02 -9.67
CA SER A 411 12.05 17.77 -10.13
C SER A 411 10.79 17.35 -9.39
N LEU A 412 10.62 16.04 -9.14
CA LEU A 412 9.49 15.50 -8.37
C LEU A 412 9.54 15.90 -6.90
N SER A 413 10.73 15.89 -6.29
CA SER A 413 10.90 16.37 -4.91
C SER A 413 10.42 17.81 -4.77
N ARG A 414 10.78 18.71 -5.70
CA ARG A 414 10.37 20.12 -5.67
C ARG A 414 8.87 20.33 -5.84
N VAL A 415 8.20 19.50 -6.62
CA VAL A 415 6.75 19.59 -6.85
C VAL A 415 5.95 18.94 -5.72
N GLY A 416 6.46 17.84 -5.16
CA GLY A 416 5.76 17.02 -4.17
C GLY A 416 6.09 17.32 -2.71
N GLY A 417 7.20 18.00 -2.42
CA GLY A 417 7.64 18.33 -1.05
C GLY A 417 8.06 17.12 -0.20
N GLU A 418 8.30 15.95 -0.80
CA GLU A 418 8.66 14.74 -0.07
C GLU A 418 10.18 14.69 0.17
N ALA A 419 10.61 14.89 1.43
CA ALA A 419 12.02 14.88 1.83
C ALA A 419 12.76 13.58 1.45
N MET A 420 12.04 12.46 1.37
CA MET A 420 12.61 11.16 0.97
C MET A 420 13.11 11.16 -0.49
N LEU A 421 12.44 11.89 -1.38
CA LEU A 421 12.87 12.03 -2.77
C LEU A 421 14.09 12.94 -2.89
N GLU A 422 14.19 13.97 -2.05
CA GLU A 422 15.39 14.82 -1.98
C GLU A 422 16.61 14.03 -1.50
N MET A 423 16.45 13.25 -0.43
CA MET A 423 17.51 12.37 0.06
C MET A 423 17.93 11.32 -0.97
N LEU A 424 16.98 10.76 -1.75
CA LEU A 424 17.30 9.84 -2.84
C LEU A 424 18.10 10.56 -3.94
N ALA A 425 17.64 11.73 -4.37
CA ALA A 425 18.34 12.52 -5.39
C ALA A 425 19.78 12.84 -4.98
N ASP A 426 19.99 13.25 -3.73
CA ASP A 426 21.33 13.55 -3.23
C ASP A 426 22.19 12.29 -3.21
N ARG A 427 21.67 11.15 -2.73
CA ARG A 427 22.41 9.88 -2.77
C ARG A 427 22.77 9.45 -4.19
N LEU A 428 21.88 9.66 -5.17
CA LEU A 428 22.17 9.34 -6.58
C LEU A 428 23.23 10.27 -7.17
N ASP A 429 23.25 11.53 -6.77
CA ASP A 429 24.25 12.51 -7.19
C ASP A 429 25.65 12.17 -6.70
N TRP A 430 25.77 11.63 -5.49
CA TRP A 430 27.05 11.17 -4.94
C TRP A 430 27.63 10.00 -5.74
N LEU A 431 26.81 9.28 -6.52
CA LEU A 431 27.26 8.21 -7.39
C LEU A 431 27.70 8.70 -8.78
N ALA A 432 27.43 9.97 -9.10
CA ALA A 432 27.78 10.59 -10.38
C ALA A 432 29.18 11.25 -10.36
N GLY A 433 29.69 11.60 -9.18
CA GLY A 433 31.05 12.12 -8.95
C GLY A 433 32.05 11.01 -8.68
#